data_AF-A0AAU7CK24-F1
#
_entry.id   AF-A0AAU7CK24-F1
#
_cell.length_a   1.000
_cell.length_b   1.000
_cell.length_c   1.000
_cell.angle_alpha   90.00
_cell.angle_beta   90.00
_cell.angle_gamma   90.00
#
_symmetry.space_group_name_H-M   'P 1'
#
loop_
_entity.id
_entity.type
_entity.pdbx_description
1 polymer ?
#
loop_
_entity_poly.entity_id
_entity_poly.type
_entity_poly.pdbx_seq_one_letter_code
_entity_poly.pdbx_strand_id
1 'polypeptide(L)'
;MPTAAFLEASAERLRAGQKISTLALTFPKRQMFELGTRPVIYGLNDTGVAIPTGQDGGPRIIPTDALPLNEQFRYLSYYPTGRWRVDWTHEREWRWPFNGDLTEYEAEMARSGVVDGVTDIPGLDLYYGALHGIGVIVNTREEANMVLHDVLALVDRQDIAPDTFEYVLISDEVGSPEAIRDPDAEAAAIAAATIDLTDYLTPQPERDREIADRVHALAQQVEESAGPSEQGEPGGCWLWLVDNVHPVTRALLNSDKLVINQDRKYVMFPYEFSDDRSLRQREAMTLELTRLINEEFGIEAGYFSVLLWGDPDALPSYNSDHLDNKLHYNWWSYGL
;
A
#
# COMPACT_ATOMS: atom_id res chain seq x y z
N MET A 1 20.06 3.00 -8.18
CA MET A 1 19.85 3.36 -9.60
C MET A 1 19.04 4.66 -9.67
N PRO A 2 19.37 5.62 -10.56
CA PRO A 2 18.50 6.77 -10.82
C PRO A 2 17.13 6.34 -11.36
N THR A 3 16.05 7.06 -11.01
CA THR A 3 14.67 6.73 -11.41
C THR A 3 14.52 6.68 -12.93
N ALA A 4 15.05 7.67 -13.65
CA ALA A 4 15.03 7.70 -15.12
C ALA A 4 15.66 6.44 -15.75
N ALA A 5 16.81 6.00 -15.23
CA ALA A 5 17.50 4.81 -15.72
C ALA A 5 16.72 3.52 -15.43
N PHE A 6 16.03 3.44 -14.29
CA PHE A 6 15.14 2.33 -13.98
C PHE A 6 13.95 2.26 -14.94
N LEU A 7 13.28 3.38 -15.20
CA LEU A 7 12.14 3.46 -16.12
C LEU A 7 12.55 3.09 -17.55
N GLU A 8 13.66 3.64 -18.04
CA GLU A 8 14.21 3.35 -19.37
C GLU A 8 14.56 1.86 -19.50
N ALA A 9 15.37 1.33 -18.59
CA ALA A 9 15.81 -0.06 -18.64
C ALA A 9 14.64 -1.04 -18.52
N SER A 10 13.66 -0.74 -17.67
CA SER A 10 12.47 -1.59 -17.50
C SER A 10 11.60 -1.60 -18.76
N ALA A 11 11.36 -0.43 -19.37
CA ALA A 11 10.58 -0.30 -20.60
C ALA A 11 11.25 -1.02 -21.79
N GLU A 12 12.58 -0.91 -21.94
CA GLU A 12 13.32 -1.61 -23.01
C GLU A 12 13.28 -3.13 -22.83
N ARG A 13 13.47 -3.61 -21.59
CA ARG A 13 13.49 -5.04 -21.29
C ARG A 13 12.10 -5.66 -21.40
N LEU A 14 11.06 -4.94 -21.03
CA LEU A 14 9.68 -5.35 -21.23
C LEU A 14 9.36 -5.47 -22.73
N ARG A 15 9.76 -4.48 -23.55
CA ARG A 15 9.65 -4.53 -25.02
C ARG A 15 10.40 -5.72 -25.63
N ALA A 16 11.51 -6.14 -25.01
CA ALA A 16 12.26 -7.33 -25.41
C ALA A 16 11.64 -8.65 -24.91
N GLY A 17 10.46 -8.64 -24.28
CA GLY A 17 9.78 -9.82 -23.77
C GLY A 17 10.44 -10.45 -22.56
N GLN A 18 11.29 -9.70 -21.84
CA GLN A 18 11.93 -10.20 -20.62
C GLN A 18 10.94 -10.15 -19.45
N LYS A 19 11.10 -11.09 -18.51
CA LYS A 19 10.31 -11.12 -17.26
C LYS A 19 10.81 -10.03 -16.30
N ILE A 20 10.35 -8.81 -16.49
CA ILE A 20 10.62 -7.65 -15.64
C ILE A 20 9.31 -6.90 -15.39
N SER A 21 9.19 -6.30 -14.21
CA SER A 21 8.16 -5.32 -13.91
C SER A 21 8.80 -3.94 -13.73
N THR A 22 8.06 -2.93 -14.16
CA THR A 22 8.28 -1.50 -13.89
C THR A 22 7.82 -1.09 -12.49
N LEU A 23 7.17 -2.00 -11.75
CA LEU A 23 6.85 -1.81 -10.34
C LEU A 23 8.11 -1.82 -9.48
N ALA A 24 8.25 -0.84 -8.58
CA ALA A 24 9.37 -0.77 -7.66
C ALA A 24 9.04 -0.01 -6.37
N LEU A 25 9.79 -0.32 -5.32
CA LEU A 25 9.89 0.52 -4.13
C LEU A 25 11.16 1.36 -4.21
N THR A 26 11.05 2.65 -3.88
CA THR A 26 12.18 3.55 -3.72
C THR A 26 12.45 3.77 -2.24
N PHE A 27 13.73 3.85 -1.87
CA PHE A 27 14.11 3.97 -0.47
C PHE A 27 15.06 5.16 -0.25
N PRO A 28 14.95 5.85 0.90
CA PRO A 28 15.89 6.89 1.27
C PRO A 28 17.30 6.32 1.47
N LYS A 29 18.21 6.71 0.58
CA LYS A 29 19.61 6.30 0.53
C LYS A 29 20.32 6.33 1.89
N ARG A 30 20.07 7.37 2.68
CA ARG A 30 20.70 7.58 3.99
C ARG A 30 20.22 6.57 5.02
N GLN A 31 18.90 6.40 5.13
CA GLN A 31 18.31 5.49 6.11
C GLN A 31 18.70 4.04 5.78
N MET A 32 18.64 3.67 4.50
CA MET A 32 19.10 2.36 4.04
C MET A 32 20.58 2.12 4.38
N PHE A 33 21.44 3.13 4.21
CA PHE A 33 22.84 3.03 4.62
C PHE A 33 23.00 2.81 6.13
N GLU A 34 22.24 3.55 6.94
CA GLU A 34 22.23 3.43 8.40
C GLU A 34 21.74 2.04 8.85
N LEU A 35 20.80 1.43 8.13
CA LEU A 35 20.35 0.04 8.30
C LEU A 35 21.34 -1.03 7.80
N GLY A 36 22.49 -0.61 7.26
CA GLY A 36 23.54 -1.54 6.85
C GLY A 36 23.50 -1.97 5.40
N THR A 37 22.57 -1.46 4.56
CA THR A 37 22.65 -1.73 3.12
C THR A 37 23.88 -1.10 2.50
N ARG A 38 24.47 -1.82 1.55
CA ARG A 38 25.66 -1.37 0.84
C ARG A 38 25.51 -1.72 -0.65
N PRO A 39 26.08 -0.89 -1.55
CA PRO A 39 26.26 -1.29 -2.94
C PRO A 39 27.29 -2.41 -3.00
N VAL A 40 27.05 -3.39 -3.87
CA VAL A 40 27.96 -4.52 -4.08
C VAL A 40 28.39 -4.60 -5.54
N ILE A 41 29.64 -5.00 -5.74
CA ILE A 41 30.15 -5.41 -7.05
C ILE A 41 30.68 -6.83 -6.96
N TYR A 42 30.43 -7.61 -7.99
CA TYR A 42 31.06 -8.89 -8.20
C TYR A 42 31.53 -8.97 -9.65
N GLY A 43 32.77 -9.40 -9.84
CA GLY A 43 33.39 -9.53 -11.15
C GLY A 43 34.46 -10.59 -11.08
N LEU A 44 34.42 -11.51 -12.04
CA LEU A 44 35.47 -12.50 -12.25
C LEU A 44 36.30 -12.06 -13.45
N ASN A 45 37.61 -12.21 -13.35
CA ASN A 45 38.49 -12.06 -14.52
C ASN A 45 38.42 -13.31 -15.43
N ASP A 46 37.92 -14.43 -14.89
CA ASP A 46 37.76 -15.68 -15.62
C ASP A 46 36.38 -15.75 -16.29
N THR A 47 36.36 -15.75 -17.63
CA THR A 47 35.14 -15.87 -18.43
C THR A 47 34.63 -17.31 -18.56
N GLY A 48 35.39 -18.30 -18.07
CA GLY A 48 35.03 -19.72 -18.08
C GLY A 48 34.10 -20.14 -16.95
N VAL A 49 33.90 -19.29 -15.93
CA VAL A 49 33.02 -19.58 -14.81
C VAL A 49 31.57 -19.26 -15.20
N ALA A 50 30.72 -20.28 -15.18
CA ALA A 50 29.29 -20.11 -15.38
C ALA A 50 28.68 -19.41 -14.17
N ILE A 51 28.20 -18.17 -14.35
CA ILE A 51 27.51 -17.42 -13.31
C ILE A 51 26.08 -17.95 -13.18
N PRO A 52 25.64 -18.39 -12.00
CA PRO A 52 24.27 -18.85 -11.81
C PRO A 52 23.27 -17.73 -12.10
N THR A 53 22.33 -18.02 -12.99
CA THR A 53 21.32 -17.04 -13.43
C THR A 53 20.12 -16.99 -12.49
N GLY A 54 19.97 -18.02 -11.63
CA GLY A 54 18.80 -18.26 -10.79
C GLY A 54 17.54 -18.66 -11.57
N GLN A 55 17.65 -18.97 -12.87
CA GLN A 55 16.51 -19.41 -13.69
C GLN A 55 16.03 -20.83 -13.35
N ASP A 56 16.87 -21.60 -12.66
CA ASP A 56 16.59 -22.92 -12.10
C ASP A 56 16.00 -22.85 -10.68
N GLY A 57 15.74 -21.65 -10.16
CA GLY A 57 15.30 -21.45 -8.78
C GLY A 57 16.40 -21.57 -7.73
N GLY A 58 17.66 -21.75 -8.17
CA GLY A 58 18.82 -21.79 -7.30
C GLY A 58 19.30 -20.40 -6.85
N PRO A 59 20.07 -20.31 -5.75
CA PRO A 59 20.63 -19.05 -5.28
C PRO A 59 21.62 -18.47 -6.30
N ARG A 60 21.60 -17.15 -6.48
CA ARG A 60 22.58 -16.42 -7.34
C ARG A 60 23.93 -16.24 -6.64
N ILE A 61 24.54 -17.36 -6.25
CA ILE A 61 25.82 -17.43 -5.57
C ILE A 61 26.83 -18.01 -6.57
N ILE A 62 27.88 -17.26 -6.87
CA ILE A 62 29.00 -17.73 -7.70
C ILE A 62 29.60 -18.99 -7.06
N PRO A 63 30.06 -19.99 -7.83
CA PRO A 63 30.75 -21.15 -7.24
C PRO A 63 31.88 -20.72 -6.30
N THR A 64 31.92 -21.28 -5.08
CA THR A 64 32.86 -20.83 -4.03
C THR A 64 34.33 -21.11 -4.35
N ASP A 65 34.58 -22.02 -5.29
CA ASP A 65 35.89 -22.28 -5.89
C ASP A 65 36.32 -21.18 -6.88
N ALA A 66 35.37 -20.43 -7.45
CA ALA A 66 35.63 -19.28 -8.32
C ALA A 66 35.68 -17.94 -7.56
N LEU A 67 34.78 -17.74 -6.58
CA LEU A 67 34.80 -16.58 -5.68
C LEU A 67 34.37 -17.03 -4.27
N PRO A 68 35.24 -16.98 -3.26
CA PRO A 68 34.89 -17.36 -1.89
C PRO A 68 33.63 -16.63 -1.40
N LEU A 69 32.76 -17.29 -0.65
CA LEU A 69 31.45 -16.74 -0.24
C LEU A 69 31.58 -15.38 0.46
N ASN A 70 32.61 -15.22 1.29
CA ASN A 70 32.94 -13.97 1.99
C ASN A 70 33.44 -12.84 1.07
N GLU A 71 33.77 -13.14 -0.19
CA GLU A 71 34.15 -12.17 -1.22
C GLU A 71 33.02 -11.89 -2.22
N GLN A 72 31.90 -12.62 -2.18
CA GLN A 72 30.75 -12.45 -3.10
C GLN A 72 29.84 -11.27 -2.74
N PHE A 73 30.39 -10.27 -2.05
CA PHE A 73 29.73 -9.03 -1.70
C PHE A 73 30.77 -7.92 -1.50
N ARG A 74 31.70 -7.73 -2.45
CA ARG A 74 32.69 -6.65 -2.34
C ARG A 74 31.98 -5.32 -2.23
N TYR A 75 31.99 -4.77 -1.03
CA TYR A 75 31.38 -3.49 -0.75
C TYR A 75 32.22 -2.38 -1.38
N LEU A 76 31.55 -1.47 -2.06
CA LEU A 76 32.18 -0.23 -2.47
C LEU A 76 32.21 0.75 -1.29
N SER A 77 33.23 1.59 -1.27
CA SER A 77 33.28 2.73 -0.36
C SER A 77 32.06 3.62 -0.60
N TYR A 78 31.06 3.53 0.28
CA TYR A 78 29.85 4.33 0.21
C TYR A 78 29.68 5.06 1.53
N TYR A 79 29.64 6.40 1.48
CA TYR A 79 29.51 7.25 2.67
C TYR A 79 28.72 8.51 2.30
N PRO A 80 27.39 8.40 2.18
CA PRO A 80 26.53 9.50 1.73
C PRO A 80 26.38 10.60 2.79
N THR A 81 26.67 10.29 4.06
CA THR A 81 26.50 11.18 5.22
C THR A 81 27.76 11.95 5.61
N GLY A 82 28.90 11.66 4.99
CA GLY A 82 30.21 12.23 5.35
C GLY A 82 30.46 13.66 4.88
N ARG A 83 31.49 14.28 5.46
CA ARG A 83 32.08 15.53 4.94
C ARG A 83 32.61 15.37 3.51
N TRP A 84 33.23 14.23 3.24
CA TRP A 84 33.67 13.82 1.90
C TRP A 84 32.69 12.76 1.40
N ARG A 85 31.62 13.22 0.73
CA ARG A 85 30.55 12.34 0.27
C ARG A 85 31.06 11.43 -0.83
N VAL A 86 30.86 10.13 -0.66
CA VAL A 86 31.12 9.12 -1.68
C VAL A 86 29.81 8.39 -1.97
N ASP A 87 29.24 8.62 -3.15
CA ASP A 87 27.94 8.08 -3.58
C ASP A 87 28.12 7.14 -4.79
N TRP A 88 27.96 5.83 -4.55
CA TRP A 88 27.96 4.76 -5.58
C TRP A 88 26.54 4.20 -5.83
N THR A 89 25.49 4.99 -5.62
CA THR A 89 24.09 4.56 -5.84
C THR A 89 23.69 4.33 -7.28
N HIS A 90 24.58 4.60 -8.23
CA HIS A 90 24.43 4.17 -9.62
C HIS A 90 24.67 2.67 -9.82
N GLU A 91 25.23 1.98 -8.83
CA GLU A 91 25.43 0.53 -8.90
C GLU A 91 24.11 -0.23 -9.00
N ARG A 92 24.18 -1.34 -9.74
CA ARG A 92 23.00 -2.13 -10.13
C ARG A 92 22.44 -2.98 -9.00
N GLU A 93 23.27 -3.35 -8.03
CA GLU A 93 22.88 -4.24 -6.94
C GLU A 93 23.20 -3.65 -5.57
N TRP A 94 22.20 -3.74 -4.70
CA TRP A 94 22.27 -3.38 -3.29
C TRP A 94 21.87 -4.59 -2.48
N ARG A 95 22.61 -4.86 -1.40
CA ARG A 95 22.27 -5.95 -0.48
C ARG A 95 21.94 -5.40 0.89
N TRP A 96 20.80 -5.82 1.41
CA TRP A 96 20.44 -5.68 2.82
C TRP A 96 20.77 -6.99 3.53
N PRO A 97 21.77 -7.01 4.43
CA PRO A 97 22.08 -8.23 5.16
C PRO A 97 20.97 -8.54 6.16
N PHE A 98 20.39 -9.73 6.05
CA PHE A 98 19.64 -10.34 7.15
C PHE A 98 20.65 -10.99 8.12
N ASN A 99 20.63 -10.56 9.38
CA ASN A 99 21.52 -11.07 10.42
C ASN A 99 20.78 -11.93 11.47
N GLY A 100 19.52 -12.27 11.22
CA GLY A 100 18.72 -13.11 12.11
C GLY A 100 18.94 -14.61 11.85
N ASP A 101 18.19 -15.43 12.59
CA ASP A 101 18.18 -16.89 12.43
C ASP A 101 17.19 -17.31 11.34
N LEU A 102 17.61 -18.21 10.44
CA LEU A 102 16.78 -18.76 9.37
C LEU A 102 16.25 -20.17 9.69
N THR A 103 16.66 -20.76 10.82
CA THR A 103 16.39 -22.17 11.14
C THR A 103 14.89 -22.51 11.10
N GLU A 104 14.05 -21.67 11.69
CA GLU A 104 12.59 -21.90 11.73
C GLU A 104 11.96 -21.77 10.33
N TYR A 105 12.33 -20.73 9.59
CA TYR A 105 11.88 -20.51 8.20
C TYR A 105 12.27 -21.68 7.28
N GLU A 106 13.53 -22.14 7.36
CA GLU A 106 14.00 -23.29 6.57
C GLU A 106 13.25 -24.57 6.93
N ALA A 107 12.96 -24.78 8.22
CA ALA A 107 12.18 -25.93 8.68
C ALA A 107 10.72 -25.86 8.19
N GLU A 108 10.12 -24.67 8.15
CA GLU A 108 8.77 -24.47 7.61
C GLU A 108 8.73 -24.72 6.10
N MET A 109 9.61 -24.07 5.34
CA MET A 109 9.74 -24.28 3.90
C MET A 109 9.97 -25.75 3.55
N ALA A 110 10.72 -26.51 4.35
CA ALA A 110 10.91 -27.94 4.15
C ALA A 110 9.64 -28.78 4.44
N ARG A 111 8.75 -28.31 5.32
CA ARG A 111 7.50 -29.00 5.70
C ARG A 111 6.34 -28.68 4.76
N SER A 112 6.09 -27.41 4.49
CA SER A 112 4.91 -26.93 3.75
C SER A 112 5.24 -26.53 2.31
N GLY A 113 6.50 -26.19 2.02
CA GLY A 113 6.91 -25.63 0.71
C GLY A 113 6.46 -24.19 0.48
N VAL A 114 5.73 -23.59 1.43
CA VAL A 114 5.17 -22.24 1.40
C VAL A 114 5.18 -21.65 2.81
N VAL A 115 5.31 -20.34 2.90
CA VAL A 115 5.10 -19.59 4.15
C VAL A 115 3.70 -18.96 4.15
N ASP A 116 3.10 -18.84 5.34
CA ASP A 116 1.72 -18.37 5.50
C ASP A 116 1.55 -16.88 5.14
N GLY A 117 2.52 -16.03 5.46
CA GLY A 117 2.46 -14.59 5.20
C GLY A 117 3.78 -13.94 4.78
N VAL A 118 3.69 -12.73 4.23
CA VAL A 118 4.86 -11.91 3.85
C VAL A 118 5.73 -11.56 5.07
N THR A 119 5.09 -11.39 6.24
CA THR A 119 5.78 -11.16 7.53
C THR A 119 6.67 -12.32 7.97
N ASP A 120 6.41 -13.52 7.44
CA ASP A 120 7.17 -14.73 7.77
C ASP A 120 8.39 -14.90 6.84
N ILE A 121 8.55 -14.00 5.86
CA ILE A 121 9.71 -13.97 4.95
C ILE A 121 10.86 -13.22 5.65
N PRO A 122 11.95 -13.90 6.05
CA PRO A 122 13.04 -13.27 6.76
C PRO A 122 13.74 -12.20 5.91
N GLY A 123 14.02 -11.05 6.51
CA GLY A 123 14.73 -9.95 5.85
C GLY A 123 13.87 -9.06 4.95
N LEU A 124 12.56 -9.29 4.89
CA LEU A 124 11.59 -8.39 4.22
C LEU A 124 10.78 -7.56 5.24
N ASP A 125 11.37 -7.27 6.40
CA ASP A 125 10.73 -6.44 7.42
C ASP A 125 10.98 -4.95 7.15
N LEU A 126 10.19 -4.40 6.23
CA LEU A 126 10.30 -2.99 5.81
C LEU A 126 9.87 -2.01 6.90
N TYR A 127 9.07 -2.46 7.89
CA TYR A 127 8.39 -1.57 8.84
C TYR A 127 9.11 -1.48 10.19
N TYR A 128 9.86 -2.51 10.60
CA TYR A 128 10.59 -2.51 11.87
C TYR A 128 11.77 -1.52 11.93
N GLY A 129 12.30 -1.13 10.76
CA GLY A 129 13.44 -0.23 10.65
C GLY A 129 13.13 1.25 10.87
N ALA A 130 11.86 1.61 11.14
CA ALA A 130 11.38 3.00 11.11
C ALA A 130 11.83 3.73 9.83
N LEU A 131 11.65 3.06 8.68
CA LEU A 131 11.89 3.69 7.40
C LEU A 131 10.79 4.72 7.14
N HIS A 132 11.20 5.89 6.70
CA HIS A 132 10.32 7.01 6.36
C HIS A 132 10.65 7.52 4.96
N GLY A 133 9.67 7.96 4.18
CA GLY A 133 9.92 8.47 2.82
C GLY A 133 10.13 7.39 1.77
N ILE A 134 9.53 6.21 1.94
CA ILE A 134 9.48 5.19 0.90
C ILE A 134 8.55 5.69 -0.21
N GLY A 135 8.94 5.49 -1.47
CA GLY A 135 8.07 5.74 -2.61
C GLY A 135 7.69 4.44 -3.32
N VAL A 136 6.57 4.46 -4.04
CA VAL A 136 6.14 3.35 -4.90
C VAL A 136 6.12 3.81 -6.35
N ILE A 137 6.70 3.04 -7.26
CA ILE A 137 6.60 3.26 -8.70
C ILE A 137 5.60 2.26 -9.26
N VAL A 138 4.62 2.76 -10.00
CA VAL A 138 3.57 2.00 -10.69
C VAL A 138 3.47 2.44 -12.14
N ASN A 139 2.79 1.66 -12.99
CA ASN A 139 2.59 2.03 -14.38
C ASN A 139 1.50 3.05 -14.55
N THR A 140 0.31 2.69 -14.05
CA THR A 140 -0.94 3.36 -14.39
C THR A 140 -1.52 4.09 -13.19
N ARG A 141 -2.39 5.07 -13.46
CA ARG A 141 -3.18 5.75 -12.44
C ARG A 141 -4.07 4.78 -11.65
N GLU A 142 -4.58 3.74 -12.31
CA GLU A 142 -5.40 2.70 -11.65
C GLU A 142 -4.57 1.93 -10.61
N GLU A 143 -3.36 1.50 -10.97
CA GLU A 143 -2.41 0.89 -10.03
C GLU A 143 -2.04 1.85 -8.89
N ALA A 144 -1.85 3.13 -9.20
CA ALA A 144 -1.55 4.14 -8.19
C ALA A 144 -2.68 4.27 -7.16
N ASN A 145 -3.93 4.27 -7.62
CA ASN A 145 -5.09 4.33 -6.73
C ASN A 145 -5.22 3.08 -5.85
N MET A 146 -4.91 1.88 -6.37
CA MET A 146 -4.90 0.65 -5.58
C MET A 146 -3.82 0.69 -4.49
N VAL A 147 -2.58 1.07 -4.86
CA VAL A 147 -1.47 1.21 -3.91
C VAL A 147 -1.77 2.27 -2.86
N LEU A 148 -2.29 3.43 -3.28
CA LEU A 148 -2.66 4.52 -2.38
C LEU A 148 -3.72 4.06 -1.38
N HIS A 149 -4.75 3.33 -1.84
CA HIS A 149 -5.78 2.78 -0.97
C HIS A 149 -5.20 1.82 0.07
N ASP A 150 -4.36 0.87 -0.35
CA ASP A 150 -3.72 -0.09 0.55
C ASP A 150 -2.80 0.60 1.58
N VAL A 151 -2.00 1.57 1.15
CA VAL A 151 -1.09 2.30 2.05
C VAL A 151 -1.87 3.14 3.06
N LEU A 152 -2.92 3.86 2.63
CA LEU A 152 -3.78 4.61 3.53
C LEU A 152 -4.47 3.70 4.55
N ALA A 153 -4.94 2.52 4.15
CA ALA A 153 -5.54 1.56 5.07
C ALA A 153 -4.56 1.11 6.16
N LEU A 154 -3.29 0.86 5.81
CA LEU A 154 -2.25 0.52 6.78
C LEU A 154 -1.95 1.69 7.74
N VAL A 155 -1.85 2.91 7.22
CA VAL A 155 -1.61 4.11 8.05
C VAL A 155 -2.78 4.39 8.99
N ASP A 156 -4.01 4.36 8.47
CA ASP A 156 -5.21 4.69 9.23
C ASP A 156 -5.49 3.66 10.34
N ARG A 157 -5.10 2.39 10.12
CA ARG A 157 -5.11 1.33 11.14
C ARG A 157 -3.96 1.41 12.15
N GLN A 158 -3.01 2.31 11.94
CA GLN A 158 -1.79 2.44 12.73
C GLN A 158 -0.86 1.21 12.63
N ASP A 159 -0.99 0.43 11.56
CA ASP A 159 -0.09 -0.69 11.26
C ASP A 159 1.29 -0.16 10.83
N ILE A 160 1.34 1.03 10.22
CA ILE A 160 2.56 1.75 9.84
C ILE A 160 2.46 3.25 10.18
N ALA A 161 3.59 3.96 10.18
CA ALA A 161 3.61 5.39 10.46
C ALA A 161 3.13 6.21 9.23
N PRO A 162 2.51 7.40 9.41
CA PRO A 162 2.02 8.22 8.31
C PRO A 162 3.11 8.69 7.33
N ASP A 163 4.36 8.72 7.76
CA ASP A 163 5.52 9.12 6.96
C ASP A 163 6.33 7.92 6.45
N THR A 164 5.86 6.68 6.66
CA THR A 164 6.51 5.47 6.12
C THR A 164 6.58 5.53 4.59
N PHE A 165 5.44 5.79 3.94
CA PHE A 165 5.36 6.05 2.50
C PHE A 165 5.05 7.53 2.26
N GLU A 166 5.75 8.14 1.32
CA GLU A 166 5.61 9.57 1.02
C GLU A 166 4.92 9.80 -0.33
N TYR A 167 5.15 8.93 -1.32
CA TYR A 167 4.65 9.18 -2.66
C TYR A 167 4.42 7.94 -3.53
N VAL A 168 3.56 8.10 -4.54
CA VAL A 168 3.38 7.13 -5.63
C VAL A 168 3.69 7.79 -6.97
N LEU A 169 4.71 7.29 -7.69
CA LEU A 169 5.11 7.75 -9.02
C LEU A 169 4.45 6.91 -10.11
N ILE A 170 3.80 7.56 -11.07
CA ILE A 170 3.08 6.92 -12.17
C ILE A 170 3.92 7.00 -13.44
N SER A 171 4.55 5.90 -13.85
CA SER A 171 5.52 5.92 -14.93
C SER A 171 4.94 6.37 -16.27
N ASP A 172 3.69 6.02 -16.57
CA ASP A 172 3.04 6.39 -17.85
C ASP A 172 2.81 7.91 -17.96
N GLU A 173 2.79 8.62 -16.83
CA GLU A 173 2.56 10.07 -16.79
C GLU A 173 3.85 10.89 -16.80
N VAL A 174 5.01 10.25 -16.59
CA VAL A 174 6.31 10.92 -16.69
C VAL A 174 6.63 11.31 -18.15
N GLY A 175 5.84 10.84 -19.13
CA GLY A 175 5.95 11.19 -20.54
C GLY A 175 6.91 10.29 -21.30
N SER A 176 8.18 10.71 -21.44
CA SER A 176 9.23 9.88 -22.07
C SER A 176 10.51 9.86 -21.23
N PRO A 177 11.33 8.79 -21.30
CA PRO A 177 12.63 8.76 -20.63
C PRO A 177 13.54 9.93 -21.01
N GLU A 178 13.36 10.53 -22.19
CA GLU A 178 14.14 11.69 -22.62
C GLU A 178 13.77 12.97 -21.86
N ALA A 179 12.51 13.10 -21.40
CA ALA A 179 12.04 14.23 -20.61
C ALA A 179 12.69 14.28 -19.20
N ILE A 180 13.26 13.15 -18.76
CA ILE A 180 13.84 12.96 -17.42
C ILE A 180 15.38 12.92 -17.48
N ARG A 181 15.99 13.16 -18.65
CA ARG A 181 17.47 13.15 -18.78
C ARG A 181 18.12 14.47 -18.39
N ASP A 182 17.37 15.57 -18.44
CA ASP A 182 17.82 16.87 -17.96
C ASP A 182 17.47 17.01 -16.46
N PRO A 183 18.44 17.16 -15.55
CA PRO A 183 18.20 17.25 -14.11
C PRO A 183 17.19 18.33 -13.70
N ASP A 184 17.13 19.45 -14.44
CA ASP A 184 16.19 20.54 -14.14
C ASP A 184 14.76 20.24 -14.61
N ALA A 185 14.62 19.47 -15.70
CA ALA A 185 13.32 19.01 -16.22
C ALA A 185 12.81 17.74 -15.50
N GLU A 186 13.74 16.90 -15.01
CA GLU A 186 13.47 15.66 -14.27
C GLU A 186 12.64 15.92 -13.02
N ALA A 187 13.01 16.91 -12.20
CA ALA A 187 12.29 17.20 -10.97
C ALA A 187 10.83 17.61 -11.24
N ALA A 188 10.59 18.43 -12.26
CA ALA A 188 9.25 18.87 -12.62
C ALA A 188 8.40 17.74 -13.22
N ALA A 189 8.99 16.90 -14.08
CA ALA A 189 8.30 15.75 -14.68
C ALA A 189 7.95 14.69 -13.64
N ILE A 190 8.87 14.39 -12.71
CA ILE A 190 8.62 13.48 -11.60
C ILE A 190 7.53 14.06 -10.70
N ALA A 191 7.62 15.32 -10.28
CA ALA A 191 6.63 15.94 -9.42
C ALA A 191 5.22 15.92 -10.04
N ALA A 192 5.09 16.18 -11.35
CA ALA A 192 3.81 16.17 -12.04
C ALA A 192 3.17 14.76 -12.15
N ALA A 193 3.99 13.71 -12.18
CA ALA A 193 3.57 12.32 -12.27
C ALA A 193 3.47 11.62 -10.89
N THR A 194 3.62 12.39 -9.81
CA THR A 194 3.66 11.87 -8.45
C THR A 194 2.40 12.24 -7.68
N ILE A 195 1.84 11.27 -6.97
CA ILE A 195 0.84 11.49 -5.93
C ILE A 195 1.59 11.63 -4.60
N ASP A 196 1.39 12.76 -3.91
CA ASP A 196 1.89 12.98 -2.56
C ASP A 196 0.87 12.46 -1.53
N LEU A 197 1.30 11.56 -0.64
CA LEU A 197 0.40 10.97 0.36
C LEU A 197 -0.01 11.99 1.44
N THR A 198 0.79 13.02 1.66
CA THR A 198 0.51 14.05 2.67
C THR A 198 -0.76 14.86 2.35
N ASP A 199 -1.13 14.94 1.07
CA ASP A 199 -2.37 15.58 0.61
C ASP A 199 -3.63 14.90 1.17
N TYR A 200 -3.55 13.59 1.47
CA TYR A 200 -4.66 12.79 1.98
C TYR A 200 -4.59 12.57 3.50
N LEU A 201 -3.39 12.58 4.06
CA LEU A 201 -3.14 12.34 5.48
C LEU A 201 -3.28 13.61 6.33
N THR A 202 -3.19 14.80 5.73
CA THR A 202 -3.30 16.07 6.46
C THR A 202 -4.78 16.44 6.70
N PRO A 203 -5.25 16.52 7.97
CA PRO A 203 -6.63 16.91 8.25
C PRO A 203 -6.95 18.34 7.83
N GLN A 204 -8.21 18.59 7.44
CA GLN A 204 -8.72 19.92 7.12
C GLN A 204 -9.89 20.24 8.07
N PRO A 205 -9.63 20.73 9.29
CA PRO A 205 -10.61 20.71 10.38
C PRO A 205 -11.96 21.38 10.07
N GLU A 206 -11.95 22.50 9.35
CA GLU A 206 -13.18 23.22 8.99
C GLU A 206 -14.01 22.41 7.98
N ARG A 207 -13.39 22.00 6.85
CA ARG A 207 -14.02 21.17 5.82
C ARG A 207 -14.50 19.84 6.41
N ASP A 208 -13.64 19.18 7.18
CA ASP A 208 -13.90 17.86 7.74
C ASP A 208 -15.08 17.90 8.71
N ARG A 209 -15.17 18.97 9.53
CA ARG A 209 -16.33 19.19 10.41
C ARG A 209 -17.61 19.44 9.61
N GLU A 210 -17.57 20.30 8.59
CA GLU A 210 -18.74 20.60 7.77
C GLU A 210 -19.29 19.35 7.07
N ILE A 211 -18.40 18.53 6.50
CA ILE A 211 -18.79 17.27 5.86
C ILE A 211 -19.36 16.28 6.89
N ALA A 212 -18.70 16.10 8.04
CA ALA A 212 -19.17 15.19 9.09
C ALA A 212 -20.54 15.61 9.65
N ASP A 213 -20.73 16.90 9.93
CA ASP A 213 -22.01 17.46 10.38
C ASP A 213 -23.10 17.22 9.32
N ARG A 214 -22.75 17.33 8.04
CA ARG A 214 -23.70 17.09 6.95
C ARG A 214 -24.09 15.63 6.80
N VAL A 215 -23.14 14.70 6.94
CA VAL A 215 -23.42 13.25 6.95
C VAL A 215 -24.33 12.88 8.14
N HIS A 216 -24.07 13.44 9.32
CA HIS A 216 -24.94 13.28 10.50
C HIS A 216 -26.37 13.76 10.22
N ALA A 217 -26.52 14.92 9.59
CA ALA A 217 -27.83 15.46 9.22
C ALA A 217 -28.57 14.57 8.21
N LEU A 218 -27.86 13.94 7.27
CA LEU A 218 -28.45 12.97 6.34
C LEU A 218 -28.91 11.71 7.07
N ALA A 219 -28.11 11.17 8.00
CA ALA A 219 -28.50 10.03 8.80
C ALA A 219 -29.72 10.34 9.69
N GLN A 220 -29.76 11.52 10.29
CA GLN A 220 -30.93 12.00 11.04
C GLN A 220 -32.16 12.11 10.14
N GLN A 221 -32.04 12.65 8.94
CA GLN A 221 -33.13 12.72 7.97
C GLN A 221 -33.69 11.33 7.63
N VAL A 222 -32.82 10.32 7.49
CA VAL A 222 -33.24 8.93 7.25
C VAL A 222 -34.04 8.40 8.43
N GLU A 223 -33.56 8.57 9.67
CA GLU A 223 -34.29 8.14 10.88
C GLU A 223 -35.65 8.84 11.00
N GLU A 224 -35.72 10.15 10.78
CA GLU A 224 -36.97 10.93 10.85
C GLU A 224 -38.00 10.53 9.79
N SER A 225 -37.53 10.06 8.63
CA SER A 225 -38.38 9.60 7.53
C SER A 225 -38.75 8.11 7.63
N ALA A 226 -38.09 7.36 8.53
CA ALA A 226 -38.32 5.93 8.68
C ALA A 226 -39.71 5.64 9.27
N GLY A 227 -40.25 4.48 8.90
CA GLY A 227 -41.52 3.98 9.47
C GLY A 227 -41.44 3.71 10.98
N PRO A 228 -42.46 3.10 11.61
CA PRO A 228 -42.38 2.71 13.01
C PRO A 228 -41.25 1.69 13.25
N SER A 229 -40.59 1.76 14.41
CA SER A 229 -39.59 0.76 14.81
C SER A 229 -40.23 -0.62 14.94
N GLU A 230 -39.48 -1.64 14.53
CA GLU A 230 -39.83 -3.05 14.74
C GLU A 230 -39.28 -3.53 16.10
N GLN A 231 -39.11 -4.84 16.27
CA GLN A 231 -38.42 -5.40 17.42
C GLN A 231 -36.91 -5.23 17.22
N GLY A 232 -36.26 -4.45 18.09
CA GLY A 232 -34.82 -4.25 18.08
C GLY A 232 -34.04 -5.57 18.17
N GLU A 233 -32.94 -5.64 17.42
CA GLU A 233 -32.05 -6.80 17.38
C GLU A 233 -30.62 -6.40 17.78
N PRO A 234 -29.93 -7.20 18.61
CA PRO A 234 -28.53 -6.94 18.93
C PRO A 234 -27.67 -7.05 17.66
N GLY A 235 -26.62 -6.24 17.57
CA GLY A 235 -25.79 -6.14 16.39
C GLY A 235 -25.63 -4.70 15.90
N GLY A 236 -24.98 -4.53 14.76
CA GLY A 236 -24.78 -3.23 14.13
C GLY A 236 -24.94 -3.30 12.61
N CYS A 237 -25.29 -2.15 12.02
CA CYS A 237 -25.23 -1.93 10.60
C CYS A 237 -24.49 -0.62 10.37
N TRP A 238 -23.35 -0.69 9.70
CA TRP A 238 -22.48 0.43 9.44
C TRP A 238 -22.61 0.87 7.98
N LEU A 239 -22.48 2.17 7.76
CA LEU A 239 -22.21 2.75 6.46
C LEU A 239 -20.78 2.38 6.06
N TRP A 240 -20.61 1.62 4.98
CA TRP A 240 -19.31 1.29 4.41
C TRP A 240 -18.95 2.27 3.30
N LEU A 241 -17.89 3.04 3.48
CA LEU A 241 -17.31 3.91 2.46
C LEU A 241 -16.20 3.16 1.71
N VAL A 242 -16.30 3.08 0.39
CA VAL A 242 -15.43 2.21 -0.42
C VAL A 242 -14.15 2.92 -0.87
N ASP A 243 -14.23 4.24 -1.04
CA ASP A 243 -13.12 5.09 -1.45
C ASP A 243 -12.51 5.79 -0.23
N ASN A 244 -11.28 5.43 0.16
CA ASN A 244 -10.59 6.01 1.30
C ASN A 244 -9.83 7.32 1.02
N VAL A 245 -9.72 7.73 -0.25
CA VAL A 245 -9.17 9.04 -0.62
C VAL A 245 -10.26 10.12 -0.68
N HIS A 246 -11.52 9.70 -0.76
CA HIS A 246 -12.64 10.62 -0.88
C HIS A 246 -12.74 11.57 0.34
N PRO A 247 -13.01 12.88 0.14
CA PRO A 247 -13.12 13.85 1.23
C PRO A 247 -14.09 13.46 2.35
N VAL A 248 -15.19 12.77 2.02
CA VAL A 248 -16.15 12.25 3.01
C VAL A 248 -15.51 11.21 3.92
N THR A 249 -14.81 10.22 3.37
CA THR A 249 -14.14 9.18 4.16
C THR A 249 -13.08 9.79 5.06
N ARG A 250 -12.27 10.72 4.52
CA ARG A 250 -11.26 11.45 5.30
C ARG A 250 -11.88 12.28 6.42
N ALA A 251 -12.96 13.01 6.15
CA ALA A 251 -13.65 13.83 7.13
C ALA A 251 -14.23 13.00 8.29
N LEU A 252 -14.86 11.87 7.99
CA LEU A 252 -15.43 10.98 9.01
C LEU A 252 -14.35 10.28 9.84
N LEU A 253 -13.23 9.92 9.21
CA LEU A 253 -12.09 9.35 9.92
C LEU A 253 -11.43 10.38 10.85
N ASN A 254 -11.20 11.61 10.37
CA ASN A 254 -10.61 12.70 11.17
C ASN A 254 -11.51 13.23 12.29
N SER A 255 -12.79 12.83 12.33
CA SER A 255 -13.76 13.22 13.36
C SER A 255 -14.10 12.09 14.35
N ASP A 256 -13.31 11.01 14.36
CA ASP A 256 -13.49 9.81 15.19
C ASP A 256 -14.88 9.15 15.00
N LYS A 257 -15.48 9.30 13.80
CA LYS A 257 -16.80 8.74 13.45
C LYS A 257 -16.71 7.49 12.60
N LEU A 258 -15.52 7.14 12.14
CA LEU A 258 -15.26 6.03 11.25
C LEU A 258 -14.15 5.16 11.83
N VAL A 259 -14.30 3.85 11.67
CA VAL A 259 -13.29 2.85 12.05
C VAL A 259 -12.92 2.01 10.83
N ILE A 260 -11.71 1.47 10.83
CA ILE A 260 -11.24 0.54 9.79
C ILE A 260 -11.23 -0.85 10.40
N ASN A 261 -11.99 -1.77 9.83
CA ASN A 261 -12.06 -3.13 10.35
C ASN A 261 -10.89 -4.02 9.87
N GLN A 262 -10.83 -5.26 10.34
CA GLN A 262 -9.79 -6.23 9.97
C GLN A 262 -9.73 -6.53 8.47
N ASP A 263 -10.88 -6.45 7.78
CA ASP A 263 -11.01 -6.57 6.32
C ASP A 263 -10.67 -5.28 5.55
N ARG A 264 -10.10 -4.27 6.24
CA ARG A 264 -9.73 -2.95 5.71
C ARG A 264 -10.92 -2.12 5.20
N LYS A 265 -12.14 -2.41 5.65
CA LYS A 265 -13.34 -1.62 5.31
C LYS A 265 -13.44 -0.39 6.20
N TYR A 266 -13.71 0.75 5.58
CA TYR A 266 -13.94 2.02 6.26
C TYR A 266 -15.42 2.12 6.63
N VAL A 267 -15.74 1.90 7.90
CA VAL A 267 -17.12 1.74 8.37
C VAL A 267 -17.49 2.79 9.42
N MET A 268 -18.60 3.48 9.20
CA MET A 268 -19.17 4.48 10.11
C MET A 268 -20.47 3.94 10.71
N PHE A 269 -20.57 3.97 12.04
CA PHE A 269 -21.80 3.57 12.71
C PHE A 269 -22.77 4.78 12.74
N PRO A 270 -23.96 4.70 12.15
CA PRO A 270 -24.95 5.77 12.16
C PRO A 270 -25.65 5.82 13.53
N TYR A 271 -25.06 6.53 14.49
CA TYR A 271 -25.60 6.67 15.86
C TYR A 271 -26.97 7.36 15.92
N GLU A 272 -27.43 7.93 14.82
CA GLU A 272 -28.71 8.60 14.69
C GLU A 272 -29.85 7.58 14.59
N PHE A 273 -29.55 6.35 14.17
CA PHE A 273 -30.54 5.29 14.07
C PHE A 273 -30.90 4.73 15.45
N SER A 274 -32.19 4.53 15.70
CA SER A 274 -32.66 4.00 16.98
C SER A 274 -32.24 2.55 17.21
N ASP A 275 -31.86 2.20 18.45
CA ASP A 275 -31.58 0.81 18.87
C ASP A 275 -32.83 -0.08 18.86
N ASP A 276 -34.03 0.51 18.81
CA ASP A 276 -35.29 -0.23 18.66
C ASP A 276 -35.50 -0.74 17.23
N ARG A 277 -34.64 -0.35 16.27
CA ARG A 277 -34.71 -0.82 14.89
C ARG A 277 -34.23 -2.27 14.79
N SER A 278 -34.94 -3.11 14.05
CA SER A 278 -34.44 -4.44 13.67
C SER A 278 -33.16 -4.29 12.82
N LEU A 279 -32.34 -5.35 12.71
CA LEU A 279 -31.15 -5.30 11.85
C LEU A 279 -31.55 -5.02 10.40
N ARG A 280 -32.61 -5.67 9.93
CA ARG A 280 -33.17 -5.45 8.59
C ARG A 280 -33.62 -4.00 8.35
N GLN A 281 -34.20 -3.35 9.36
CA GLN A 281 -34.54 -1.92 9.26
C GLN A 281 -33.28 -1.07 9.12
N ARG A 282 -32.26 -1.32 9.95
CA ARG A 282 -31.00 -0.58 9.89
C ARG A 282 -30.27 -0.79 8.55
N GLU A 283 -30.31 -1.99 7.98
CA GLU A 283 -29.79 -2.27 6.63
C GLU A 283 -30.50 -1.44 5.56
N ALA A 284 -31.83 -1.43 5.55
CA ALA A 284 -32.61 -0.65 4.59
C ALA A 284 -32.38 0.87 4.76
N MET A 285 -32.28 1.34 5.99
CA MET A 285 -31.97 2.73 6.31
C MET A 285 -30.54 3.11 5.90
N THR A 286 -29.58 2.22 6.12
CA THR A 286 -28.19 2.44 5.68
C THR A 286 -28.11 2.52 4.15
N LEU A 287 -28.87 1.68 3.43
CA LEU A 287 -28.98 1.78 1.97
C LEU A 287 -29.61 3.10 1.49
N GLU A 288 -30.57 3.65 2.23
CA GLU A 288 -31.09 4.98 1.91
C GLU A 288 -30.06 6.09 2.21
N LEU A 289 -29.30 5.94 3.30
CA LEU A 289 -28.20 6.83 3.63
C LEU A 289 -27.10 6.79 2.55
N THR A 290 -26.75 5.61 2.04
CA THR A 290 -25.75 5.49 0.95
C THR A 290 -26.23 6.20 -0.31
N ARG A 291 -27.52 6.10 -0.65
CA ARG A 291 -28.13 6.83 -1.78
C ARG A 291 -28.01 8.34 -1.59
N LEU A 292 -28.39 8.87 -0.43
CA LEU A 292 -28.32 10.30 -0.14
C LEU A 292 -26.88 10.83 -0.17
N ILE A 293 -25.94 10.09 0.41
CA ILE A 293 -24.52 10.45 0.43
C ILE A 293 -23.94 10.41 -1.00
N ASN A 294 -24.32 9.42 -1.82
CA ASN A 294 -23.89 9.36 -3.21
C ASN A 294 -24.43 10.55 -4.03
N GLU A 295 -25.70 10.91 -3.84
CA GLU A 295 -26.32 12.05 -4.54
C GLU A 295 -25.68 13.38 -4.16
N GLU A 296 -25.32 13.56 -2.89
CA GLU A 296 -24.76 14.82 -2.41
C GLU A 296 -23.25 14.95 -2.65
N PHE A 297 -22.50 13.87 -2.43
CA PHE A 297 -21.04 13.90 -2.43
C PHE A 297 -20.38 13.11 -3.56
N GLY A 298 -21.12 12.28 -4.30
CA GLY A 298 -20.58 11.48 -5.40
C GLY A 298 -19.71 10.29 -4.98
N ILE A 299 -19.76 9.87 -3.71
CA ILE A 299 -18.98 8.75 -3.19
C ILE A 299 -19.73 7.42 -3.34
N GLU A 300 -19.02 6.36 -3.71
CA GLU A 300 -19.53 4.99 -3.66
C GLU A 300 -19.56 4.49 -2.20
N ALA A 301 -20.73 4.03 -1.76
CA ALA A 301 -20.93 3.53 -0.41
C ALA A 301 -21.90 2.34 -0.40
N GLY A 302 -21.77 1.51 0.62
CA GLY A 302 -22.63 0.36 0.89
C GLY A 302 -22.96 0.23 2.37
N TYR A 303 -23.46 -0.92 2.77
CA TYR A 303 -23.64 -1.28 4.18
C TYR A 303 -22.79 -2.50 4.54
N PHE A 304 -22.49 -2.60 5.82
CA PHE A 304 -21.86 -3.76 6.46
C PHE A 304 -22.67 -4.08 7.71
N SER A 305 -23.20 -5.29 7.86
CA SER A 305 -24.05 -5.64 9.01
C SER A 305 -23.56 -6.88 9.73
N VAL A 306 -23.64 -6.84 11.06
CA VAL A 306 -23.27 -7.93 11.97
C VAL A 306 -24.42 -8.14 12.95
N LEU A 307 -24.97 -9.35 12.98
CA LEU A 307 -25.99 -9.76 13.95
C LEU A 307 -25.33 -10.20 15.26
N LEU A 308 -26.04 -9.98 16.38
CA LEU A 308 -25.68 -10.34 17.76
C LEU A 308 -24.51 -9.57 18.39
N TRP A 309 -23.61 -8.98 17.60
CA TRP A 309 -22.41 -8.30 18.09
C TRP A 309 -22.30 -6.89 17.50
N GLY A 310 -22.13 -5.88 18.36
CA GLY A 310 -21.84 -4.50 17.96
C GLY A 310 -20.36 -4.28 17.64
N ASP A 311 -19.75 -5.24 16.94
CA ASP A 311 -18.32 -5.29 16.65
C ASP A 311 -18.11 -5.31 15.12
N PRO A 312 -17.48 -4.28 14.52
CA PRO A 312 -17.23 -4.22 13.08
C PRO A 312 -16.19 -5.23 12.58
N ASP A 313 -15.46 -5.91 13.47
CA ASP A 313 -14.52 -7.00 13.15
C ASP A 313 -15.17 -8.40 13.21
N ALA A 314 -16.40 -8.51 13.72
CA ALA A 314 -17.09 -9.79 13.76
C ALA A 314 -17.57 -10.23 12.36
N LEU A 315 -17.83 -11.54 12.22
CA LEU A 315 -18.26 -12.12 10.95
C LEU A 315 -19.53 -11.43 10.44
N PRO A 316 -19.51 -10.82 9.24
CA PRO A 316 -20.67 -10.13 8.71
C PRO A 316 -21.82 -11.11 8.48
N SER A 317 -23.02 -10.65 8.80
CA SER A 317 -24.25 -11.32 8.41
C SER A 317 -24.59 -11.01 6.95
N TYR A 318 -24.52 -9.73 6.59
CA TYR A 318 -24.70 -9.24 5.22
C TYR A 318 -23.83 -8.01 4.96
N ASN A 319 -23.54 -7.73 3.69
CA ASN A 319 -22.93 -6.49 3.24
C ASN A 319 -23.32 -6.20 1.78
N SER A 320 -23.19 -4.95 1.35
CA SER A 320 -23.24 -4.63 -0.08
C SER A 320 -22.09 -5.32 -0.82
N ASP A 321 -22.38 -5.86 -2.01
CA ASP A 321 -21.39 -6.46 -2.89
C ASP A 321 -20.81 -5.40 -3.83
N HIS A 322 -19.56 -4.99 -3.58
CA HIS A 322 -18.79 -4.10 -4.45
C HIS A 322 -17.76 -4.88 -5.28
N LEU A 323 -18.16 -6.04 -5.82
CA LEU A 323 -17.24 -7.04 -6.41
C LEU A 323 -16.41 -6.53 -7.59
N ASP A 324 -16.90 -5.50 -8.29
CA ASP A 324 -16.20 -4.85 -9.40
C ASP A 324 -15.22 -3.75 -8.93
N ASN A 325 -15.25 -3.38 -7.64
CA ASN A 325 -14.39 -2.37 -7.08
C ASN A 325 -13.01 -2.96 -6.73
N LYS A 326 -12.03 -2.63 -7.57
CA LYS A 326 -10.65 -3.12 -7.47
C LYS A 326 -9.84 -2.56 -6.30
N LEU A 327 -10.34 -1.54 -5.60
CA LEU A 327 -9.67 -1.00 -4.41
C LEU A 327 -9.73 -2.00 -3.25
N HIS A 328 -10.88 -2.67 -3.08
CA HIS A 328 -11.06 -3.68 -2.03
C HIS A 328 -10.91 -5.12 -2.53
N TYR A 329 -11.29 -5.38 -3.78
CA TYR A 329 -11.20 -6.71 -4.39
C TYR A 329 -10.13 -6.72 -5.47
N ASN A 330 -8.88 -6.56 -5.05
CA ASN A 330 -7.69 -6.59 -5.92
C ASN A 330 -7.25 -8.03 -6.28
N TRP A 331 -8.20 -8.93 -6.58
CA TRP A 331 -7.87 -10.27 -7.04
C TRP A 331 -7.37 -10.21 -8.49
N TRP A 332 -6.16 -10.71 -8.71
CA TRP A 332 -5.61 -10.94 -10.04
C TRP A 332 -6.45 -12.01 -10.76
N SER A 333 -7.46 -11.59 -11.52
CA SER A 333 -8.22 -12.46 -12.43
C SER A 333 -7.41 -12.88 -13.66
N TYR A 334 -6.28 -12.21 -13.91
CA TYR A 334 -5.36 -12.52 -15.00
C TYR A 334 -3.94 -12.72 -14.45
N GLY A 335 -3.63 -13.93 -13.98
CA GLY A 335 -2.22 -14.32 -13.87
C GLY A 335 -1.90 -15.50 -12.96
N LEU A 336 -1.78 -16.69 -13.56
CA LEU A 336 -0.54 -17.47 -13.54
C LEU A 336 -0.41 -18.25 -14.87
#